data_AF-A0A960FPH0-F1
#
_entry.id   AF-A0A960FPH0-F1
#
_cell.length_a   1.000
_cell.length_b   1.000
_cell.length_c   1.000
_cell.angle_alpha   90.00
_cell.angle_beta   90.00
_cell.angle_gamma   90.00
#
_symmetry.space_group_name_H-M   'P 1'
#
loop_
_entity.id
_entity.type
_entity.pdbx_description
1 polymer ?
#
loop_
_entity_poly.entity_id
_entity_poly.type
_entity_poly.pdbx_seq_one_letter_code
_entity_poly.pdbx_strand_id
1 'polypeptide(L)' 'AKPVPAKPVAAQPKPVSATPPASTAPAPRYDPVDALDRLRALATMLDEGLIDRSEFDAKKAKILDRL' A
#
# COMPACT_ATOMS: atom_id res chain seq x y z
N ALA A 1 -17.75 62.09 -30.48
CA ALA A 1 -17.05 62.26 -29.19
C ALA A 1 -18.06 62.21 -28.04
N LYS A 2 -17.62 61.58 -26.94
CA LYS A 2 -18.20 61.42 -25.58
C LYS A 2 -19.31 60.35 -25.41
N PRO A 3 -19.42 59.67 -24.24
CA PRO A 3 -18.55 59.63 -23.04
C PRO A 3 -18.08 58.22 -22.59
N VAL A 4 -17.02 58.20 -21.77
CA VAL A 4 -16.52 57.11 -20.89
C VAL A 4 -17.42 57.00 -19.63
N PRO A 5 -17.10 56.22 -18.57
CA PRO A 5 -16.63 54.83 -18.40
C PRO A 5 -17.53 54.05 -17.39
N ALA A 6 -17.39 52.73 -17.30
CA ALA A 6 -17.73 52.03 -16.04
C ALA A 6 -16.94 50.72 -15.90
N LYS A 7 -15.88 50.75 -15.08
CA LYS A 7 -15.47 49.56 -14.32
C LYS A 7 -16.47 49.42 -13.17
N PRO A 8 -16.91 48.21 -12.83
CA PRO A 8 -16.62 47.81 -11.46
C PRO A 8 -16.32 46.32 -11.27
N VAL A 9 -15.47 46.12 -10.27
CA VAL A 9 -15.52 45.08 -9.26
C VAL A 9 -14.99 43.68 -9.59
N ALA A 10 -13.90 43.40 -8.87
CA ALA A 10 -13.32 42.11 -8.58
C ALA A 10 -14.36 41.06 -8.16
N ALA A 11 -14.19 39.85 -8.68
CA ALA A 11 -14.69 38.63 -8.06
C ALA A 11 -13.66 37.52 -8.28
N GLN A 12 -12.66 37.47 -7.39
CA GLN A 12 -11.83 36.28 -7.23
C GLN A 12 -12.02 35.76 -5.81
N PRO A 13 -12.83 34.69 -5.67
CA PRO A 13 -12.44 33.57 -4.80
C PRO A 13 -12.90 32.23 -5.43
N LYS A 14 -12.28 31.06 -5.31
CA LYS A 14 -11.13 30.49 -4.59
C LYS A 14 -10.75 29.21 -5.38
N PRO A 15 -9.49 28.75 -5.38
CA PRO A 15 -9.20 27.38 -5.82
C PRO A 15 -9.84 26.42 -4.82
N VAL A 16 -10.83 25.64 -5.27
CA VAL A 16 -11.31 24.48 -4.52
C VAL A 16 -10.28 23.37 -4.70
N SER A 17 -9.37 23.26 -3.74
CA SER A 17 -8.52 22.09 -3.59
C SER A 17 -9.43 20.88 -3.36
N ALA A 18 -9.69 20.11 -4.42
CA ALA A 18 -10.28 18.80 -4.32
C ALA A 18 -9.24 17.87 -3.68
N THR A 19 -9.26 17.78 -2.36
CA THR A 19 -8.49 16.76 -1.62
C THR A 19 -9.17 15.42 -1.88
N PRO A 20 -8.51 14.46 -2.56
CA PRO A 20 -9.10 13.14 -2.70
C PRO A 20 -9.13 12.41 -1.36
N PRO A 21 -10.17 11.58 -1.16
CA PRO A 21 -10.14 10.35 -0.39
C PRO A 21 -8.82 9.60 -0.37
N ALA A 22 -7.84 9.91 0.47
CA ALA A 22 -6.74 8.97 0.69
C ALA A 22 -7.33 7.77 1.45
N SER A 23 -8.00 6.88 0.71
CA SER A 23 -8.47 5.58 1.17
C SER A 23 -7.23 4.74 1.41
N THR A 24 -6.64 4.94 2.59
CA THR A 24 -5.50 4.18 3.07
C THR A 24 -6.02 2.79 3.35
N ALA A 25 -5.91 1.89 2.37
CA ALA A 25 -6.12 0.47 2.60
C ALA A 25 -5.22 0.06 3.79
N PRO A 26 -5.77 -0.60 4.83
CA PRO A 26 -4.97 -1.02 5.96
C PRO A 26 -3.83 -1.91 5.43
N ALA A 27 -2.59 -1.52 5.74
CA ALA A 27 -1.43 -2.34 5.44
C ALA A 27 -1.66 -3.74 6.04
N PRO A 28 -1.37 -4.82 5.31
CA PRO A 28 -1.54 -6.18 5.82
C PRO A 28 -0.72 -6.31 7.10
N ARG A 29 -1.42 -6.43 8.23
CA ARG A 29 -0.80 -6.74 9.52
C ARG A 29 -0.32 -8.18 9.42
N TYR A 30 0.99 -8.36 9.50
CA TYR A 30 1.60 -9.67 9.49
C TYR A 30 1.52 -10.19 10.91
N ASP A 31 0.51 -11.01 11.21
CA ASP A 31 0.38 -11.60 12.52
C ASP A 31 1.43 -12.71 12.70
N PRO A 32 2.06 -12.82 13.88
CA PRO A 32 3.06 -13.86 14.14
C PRO A 32 2.48 -15.28 14.02
N VAL A 33 1.16 -15.43 14.16
CA VAL A 33 0.42 -16.68 13.91
C VAL A 33 0.46 -17.06 12.44
N ASP A 34 0.26 -16.11 11.51
CA ASP A 34 0.35 -16.34 10.07
C ASP A 34 1.76 -16.74 9.62
N ALA A 35 2.79 -16.25 10.31
CA ALA A 35 4.17 -16.61 10.00
C ALA A 35 4.45 -18.09 10.30
N LEU A 36 3.96 -18.61 11.43
CA LEU A 36 4.10 -20.02 11.78
C LEU A 36 3.33 -20.93 10.82
N ASP A 37 2.15 -20.51 10.37
CA ASP A 37 1.35 -21.27 9.41
C ASP A 37 2.06 -21.37 8.04
N ARG A 38 2.63 -20.25 7.57
CA ARG A 38 3.46 -20.22 6.35
C ARG A 38 4.71 -21.09 6.47
N LEU A 39 5.36 -21.12 7.64
CA LEU A 39 6.51 -21.99 7.88
C LEU A 39 6.14 -23.47 7.83
N ARG A 40 4.97 -23.85 8.35
CA ARG A 40 4.46 -25.22 8.23
C ARG A 40 4.17 -25.59 6.77
N ALA A 41 3.51 -24.70 6.02
CA ALA A 41 3.23 -24.93 4.61
C ALA A 41 4.52 -25.13 3.79
N LEU A 42 5.57 -24.35 4.06
CA LEU A 42 6.88 -24.53 3.43
C LEU A 42 7.52 -25.87 3.79
N ALA A 43 7.39 -26.34 5.03
CA ALA A 43 7.93 -27.63 5.44
C ALA A 43 7.22 -28.78 4.71
N THR A 44 5.89 -28.70 4.59
CA THR A 44 5.11 -29.68 3.80
C THR A 44 5.56 -29.70 2.35
N MET A 45 5.76 -28.54 1.71
CA MET A 45 6.26 -28.48 0.34
C MET A 45 7.65 -29.09 0.17
N LEU A 46 8.52 -28.98 1.19
CA LEU A 46 9.84 -29.60 1.19
C LEU A 46 9.73 -31.13 1.33
N ASP A 47 8.89 -31.62 2.24
CA ASP A 47 8.64 -33.05 2.45
C ASP A 47 8.00 -33.72 1.22
N GLU A 48 7.10 -33.03 0.53
CA GLU A 48 6.51 -33.50 -0.72
C GLU A 48 7.46 -33.36 -1.94
N GLY A 49 8.62 -32.73 -1.75
CA GLY A 49 9.60 -32.52 -2.81
C GLY A 49 9.20 -31.47 -3.85
N LEU A 50 8.25 -30.57 -3.53
CA LEU A 50 7.86 -29.45 -4.41
C LEU A 50 8.91 -28.34 -4.43
N ILE A 51 9.71 -28.22 -3.38
CA ILE A 51 10.80 -27.24 -3.26
C ILE A 51 12.06 -27.92 -2.75
N ASP A 52 13.22 -27.39 -3.12
CA ASP A 52 14.51 -27.80 -2.54
C ASP A 52 14.75 -27.13 -1.17
N ARG A 53 15.69 -27.69 -0.40
CA ARG A 53 16.14 -27.14 0.87
C ARG A 53 16.58 -25.68 0.75
N SER A 54 17.27 -25.32 -0.32
CA SER A 54 17.73 -23.95 -0.58
C SER A 54 16.56 -22.97 -0.72
N GLU A 55 15.48 -23.39 -1.39
CA GLU A 55 14.26 -22.60 -1.55
C GLU A 55 13.48 -22.48 -0.23
N PHE A 56 13.43 -23.56 0.55
CA PHE A 56 12.84 -23.56 1.88
C PHE A 56 13.53 -22.52 2.78
N ASP A 57 14.86 -22.55 2.86
CA ASP A 57 15.63 -21.63 3.70
C ASP A 57 15.49 -20.17 3.22
N ALA A 58 15.47 -19.91 1.90
CA ALA A 58 15.26 -18.57 1.37
C ALA A 58 13.86 -18.01 1.71
N LYS A 59 12.80 -18.83 1.61
CA LYS A 59 11.43 -18.42 1.93
C LYS A 59 11.23 -18.27 3.44
N LYS A 60 11.83 -19.16 4.25
CA LYS A 60 11.85 -19.07 5.72
C LYS A 60 12.49 -17.78 6.19
N ALA A 61 13.66 -17.42 5.65
CA ALA A 61 14.33 -16.17 5.99
C ALA A 61 13.44 -14.94 5.71
N LYS A 62 12.76 -14.91 4.57
CA LYS A 62 11.80 -13.84 4.22
C LYS A 62 10.62 -13.71 5.19
N ILE A 63 10.15 -14.82 5.77
CA ILE A 63 9.06 -14.80 6.74
C ILE A 63 9.55 -14.24 8.07
N LEU A 64 10.75 -14.65 8.50
CA LEU A 64 11.35 -14.19 9.75
C LEU A 64 11.78 -12.71 9.71
N ASP A 65 12.20 -12.21 8.55
CA ASP A 65 12.54 -10.79 8.34
C ASP A 65 11.33 -9.84 8.48
N ARG A 66 10.11 -10.37 8.34
CA ARG A 66 8.87 -9.61 8.40
C ARG A 66 8.13 -9.69 9.75
N LEU A 67 8.68 -10.45 10.70
CA LEU A 67 8.19 -10.55 12.08
C LEU A 67 8.78 -9.43 12.94
#